data_AF-S4ZP09-F1
#
_entry.id   AF-S4ZP09-F1
#
_cell.length_a   1.000
_cell.length_b   1.000
_cell.length_c   1.000
_cell.angle_alpha   90.00
_cell.angle_beta   90.00
_cell.angle_gamma   90.00
#
_symmetry.space_group_name_H-M   'P 1'
#
loop_
_entity.id
_entity.type
_entity.pdbx_description
1 polymer ?
#
loop_
_entity_poly.entity_id
_entity_poly.type
_entity_poly.pdbx_seq_one_letter_code
_entity_poly.pdbx_strand_id
1 'polypeptide(L)'
;MPDIMSIGLGGGSIVRQQQDGSVTVGPDSVGYKITDEALTFGGNIITATDIAVRLGLSDVGDPQLTKQISLKFAQAALQTISDMIAVAIDKMKTSAEPATVILVGGGAIIAPHRLEGVGKLVRDPLGGVANAIGASISQVSGEYGRIYPYNQIPRDKAMADAKEKATAAAIESGADETTIEVVEVDEVPLAYHPENANRVKIKVVGNLAK
;
A
#
# COMPACT_ATOMS: atom_id res chain seq x y z
N MET A 1 11.32 -0.22 6.88
CA MET A 1 10.69 -0.03 5.55
C MET A 1 9.32 -0.68 5.63
N PRO A 2 8.24 -0.02 5.21
CA PRO A 2 6.91 -0.65 5.25
C PRO A 2 6.93 -1.92 4.38
N ASP A 3 6.25 -2.96 4.85
CA ASP A 3 6.01 -4.14 4.03
C ASP A 3 4.94 -3.82 2.98
N ILE A 4 5.25 -4.05 1.71
CA ILE A 4 4.41 -3.67 0.58
C ILE A 4 4.28 -4.87 -0.35
N MET A 5 3.04 -5.34 -0.52
CA MET A 5 2.69 -6.28 -1.57
C MET A 5 2.00 -5.54 -2.72
N SER A 6 2.63 -5.54 -3.89
CA SER A 6 2.03 -4.98 -5.11
C SER A 6 1.38 -6.08 -5.95
N ILE A 7 0.19 -5.80 -6.47
CA ILE A 7 -0.50 -6.64 -7.46
C ILE A 7 -0.82 -5.81 -8.70
N GLY A 8 -0.77 -6.42 -9.89
CA GLY A 8 -1.04 -5.78 -11.18
C GLY A 8 -2.53 -5.52 -11.42
N LEU A 9 -3.19 -4.80 -10.51
CA LEU A 9 -4.62 -4.55 -10.52
C LEU A 9 -4.92 -3.07 -10.22
N GLY A 10 -5.64 -2.42 -11.11
CA GLY A 10 -6.12 -1.04 -10.94
C GLY A 10 -7.26 -0.72 -11.89
N GLY A 11 -7.77 0.52 -11.86
CA GLY A 11 -8.92 0.92 -12.68
C GLY A 11 -8.72 0.69 -14.18
N GLY A 12 -7.51 0.95 -14.68
CA GLY A 12 -7.14 0.74 -16.09
C GLY A 12 -6.78 -0.70 -16.47
N SER A 13 -6.80 -1.66 -15.54
CA SER A 13 -6.50 -3.06 -15.84
C SER A 13 -7.46 -3.59 -16.89
N ILE A 14 -6.93 -4.18 -17.95
CA ILE A 14 -7.72 -4.65 -19.10
C ILE A 14 -8.45 -5.94 -18.73
N VAL A 15 -9.74 -6.00 -19.05
CA VAL A 15 -10.62 -7.14 -18.74
C VAL A 15 -10.96 -7.88 -20.03
N ARG A 16 -10.68 -9.18 -20.06
CA ARG A 16 -10.94 -10.03 -21.23
C ARG A 16 -11.75 -11.25 -20.85
N GLN A 17 -12.68 -11.62 -21.72
CA GLN A 17 -13.35 -12.92 -21.70
C GLN A 17 -12.64 -13.87 -22.67
N GLN A 18 -12.26 -15.04 -22.18
CA GLN A 18 -11.66 -16.11 -22.97
C GLN A 18 -12.74 -16.93 -23.67
N GLN A 19 -12.34 -17.76 -24.65
CA GLN A 19 -13.27 -18.59 -25.43
C GLN A 19 -14.03 -19.63 -24.57
N ASP A 20 -13.39 -20.11 -23.50
CA ASP A 20 -13.99 -21.04 -22.53
C ASP A 20 -14.94 -20.34 -21.54
N GLY A 21 -15.12 -19.03 -21.66
CA GLY A 21 -15.95 -18.20 -20.79
C GLY A 21 -15.26 -17.71 -19.52
N SER A 22 -14.01 -18.10 -19.27
CA SER A 22 -13.21 -17.57 -18.16
C SER A 22 -12.90 -16.08 -18.35
N VAL A 23 -12.68 -15.37 -17.25
CA VAL A 23 -12.41 -13.94 -17.25
C VAL A 23 -11.03 -13.68 -16.67
N THR A 24 -10.31 -12.77 -17.31
CA THR A 24 -8.97 -12.34 -16.90
C THR A 24 -8.95 -10.83 -16.71
N VAL A 25 -8.20 -10.35 -15.72
CA VAL A 25 -8.08 -8.93 -15.37
C VAL A 25 -6.60 -8.59 -15.24
N GLY A 26 -6.11 -7.71 -16.11
CA GLY A 26 -4.69 -7.37 -16.19
C GLY A 26 -3.79 -8.55 -16.57
N PRO A 27 -2.48 -8.51 -16.22
CA PRO A 27 -1.80 -7.43 -15.48
C PRO A 27 -1.57 -6.16 -16.31
N ASP A 28 -1.82 -6.22 -17.61
CA ASP A 28 -1.71 -5.08 -18.51
C ASP A 28 -2.84 -4.06 -18.30
N SER A 29 -2.52 -2.80 -18.58
CA SER A 29 -3.36 -1.66 -18.23
C SER A 29 -3.23 -0.55 -19.26
N VAL A 30 -4.33 0.15 -19.52
CA VAL A 30 -4.33 1.38 -20.35
C VAL A 30 -3.69 2.56 -19.61
N GLY A 31 -3.51 2.45 -18.28
CA GLY A 31 -2.77 3.41 -17.46
C GLY A 31 -3.24 4.86 -17.63
N TYR A 32 -2.33 5.74 -18.01
CA TYR A 32 -2.63 7.17 -18.21
C TYR A 32 -3.59 7.45 -19.37
N LYS A 33 -3.79 6.48 -20.28
CA LYS A 33 -4.70 6.60 -21.43
C LYS A 33 -6.13 6.15 -21.11
N ILE A 34 -6.47 5.95 -19.84
CA ILE A 34 -7.78 5.46 -19.44
C ILE A 34 -8.93 6.33 -19.98
N THR A 35 -8.74 7.65 -20.04
CA THR A 35 -9.74 8.59 -20.58
C THR A 35 -9.92 8.49 -22.09
N ASP A 36 -8.98 7.88 -22.81
CA ASP A 36 -9.01 7.75 -24.26
C ASP A 36 -9.40 6.33 -24.70
N GLU A 37 -8.91 5.31 -23.98
CA GLU A 37 -9.02 3.91 -24.38
C GLU A 37 -10.15 3.15 -23.67
N ALA A 38 -10.55 3.55 -22.46
CA ALA A 38 -11.58 2.81 -21.71
C ALA A 38 -13.00 3.09 -22.21
N LEU A 39 -13.87 2.09 -22.07
CA LEU A 39 -15.19 2.09 -22.66
C LEU A 39 -16.10 3.20 -22.11
N THR A 40 -16.07 3.45 -20.80
CA THR A 40 -16.86 4.48 -20.11
C THR A 40 -16.50 5.90 -20.55
N PHE A 41 -15.37 6.09 -21.25
CA PHE A 41 -14.95 7.38 -21.82
C PHE A 41 -15.08 7.45 -23.35
N GLY A 42 -15.65 6.42 -24.00
CA GLY A 42 -15.84 6.38 -25.45
C GLY A 42 -14.76 5.61 -26.21
N GLY A 43 -13.81 5.00 -25.50
CA GLY A 43 -12.85 4.07 -26.08
C GLY A 43 -13.46 2.69 -26.38
N ASN A 44 -12.59 1.73 -26.69
CA ASN A 44 -12.99 0.37 -27.10
C ASN A 44 -12.37 -0.75 -26.26
N ILE A 45 -11.62 -0.41 -25.21
CA ILE A 45 -11.00 -1.37 -24.30
C ILE A 45 -11.85 -1.45 -23.03
N ILE A 46 -12.24 -2.68 -22.66
CA ILE A 46 -12.94 -2.92 -21.40
C ILE A 46 -11.90 -2.97 -20.28
N THR A 47 -12.10 -2.14 -19.27
CA THR A 47 -11.23 -2.00 -18.09
C THR A 47 -11.98 -2.33 -16.81
N ALA A 48 -11.25 -2.49 -15.70
CA ALA A 48 -11.86 -2.72 -14.39
C ALA A 48 -12.77 -1.57 -13.94
N THR A 49 -12.47 -0.32 -14.33
CA THR A 49 -13.36 0.83 -14.12
C THR A 49 -14.69 0.65 -14.86
N ASP A 50 -14.67 0.14 -16.09
CA ASP A 50 -15.91 -0.11 -16.86
C ASP A 50 -16.78 -1.18 -16.19
N ILE A 51 -16.16 -2.21 -15.59
CA ILE A 51 -16.87 -3.21 -14.79
C ILE A 51 -17.51 -2.58 -13.56
N ALA A 52 -16.77 -1.74 -12.83
CA ALA A 52 -17.29 -1.04 -11.65
C ALA A 52 -18.50 -0.15 -12.00
N VAL A 53 -18.40 0.63 -13.08
CA VAL A 53 -19.49 1.47 -13.58
C VAL A 53 -20.68 0.62 -14.03
N ARG A 54 -20.41 -0.47 -14.76
CA ARG A 54 -21.47 -1.38 -15.24
C ARG A 54 -22.30 -1.97 -14.11
N LEU A 55 -21.66 -2.27 -12.98
CA LEU A 55 -22.29 -2.86 -11.80
C LEU A 55 -22.80 -1.81 -10.79
N GLY A 56 -22.67 -0.51 -11.10
CA GLY A 56 -23.13 0.58 -10.24
C GLY A 56 -22.28 0.78 -8.98
N LEU A 57 -21.02 0.33 -8.99
CA LEU A 57 -20.06 0.57 -7.91
C LEU A 57 -19.41 1.96 -8.02
N SER A 58 -19.47 2.57 -9.19
CA SER A 58 -18.88 3.88 -9.51
C SER A 58 -19.71 4.62 -10.56
N ASP A 59 -19.63 5.94 -10.55
CA ASP A 59 -20.29 6.87 -11.46
C ASP A 59 -19.32 7.57 -12.43
N VAL A 60 -18.10 7.03 -12.57
CA VAL A 60 -17.05 7.58 -13.45
C VAL A 60 -17.38 7.38 -14.93
N GLY A 61 -17.25 8.46 -15.71
CA GLY A 61 -17.49 8.44 -17.16
C GLY A 61 -18.99 8.39 -17.51
N ASP A 62 -19.32 7.80 -18.65
CA ASP A 62 -20.70 7.61 -19.12
C ASP A 62 -21.17 6.14 -18.92
N PRO A 63 -22.06 5.88 -17.93
CA PRO A 63 -22.60 4.54 -17.70
C PRO A 63 -23.33 3.94 -18.89
N GLN A 64 -23.84 4.75 -19.84
CA GLN A 64 -24.53 4.24 -21.03
C GLN A 64 -23.58 3.42 -21.91
N LEU A 65 -22.33 3.83 -22.03
CA LEU A 65 -21.33 3.17 -22.85
C LEU A 65 -20.97 1.77 -22.33
N THR A 66 -21.10 1.57 -21.01
CA THR A 66 -20.83 0.27 -20.38
C THR A 66 -21.97 -0.75 -20.54
N LYS A 67 -23.17 -0.33 -20.98
CA LYS A 67 -24.35 -1.22 -21.07
C LYS A 67 -24.15 -2.41 -22.02
N GLN A 68 -23.26 -2.27 -23.00
CA GLN A 68 -22.88 -3.35 -23.92
C GLN A 68 -22.15 -4.50 -23.22
N ILE A 69 -21.56 -4.26 -22.05
CA ILE A 69 -20.98 -5.31 -21.20
C ILE A 69 -22.14 -6.12 -20.59
N SER A 70 -22.19 -7.42 -20.86
CA SER A 70 -23.21 -8.29 -20.27
C SER A 70 -23.05 -8.35 -18.74
N LEU A 71 -24.16 -8.42 -18.00
CA LEU A 71 -24.13 -8.52 -16.53
C LEU A 71 -23.38 -9.76 -16.06
N LYS A 72 -23.55 -10.89 -16.75
CA LYS A 72 -22.83 -12.14 -16.47
C LYS A 72 -21.32 -11.95 -16.55
N PHE A 73 -20.84 -11.29 -17.62
CA PHE A 73 -19.42 -11.02 -17.79
C PHE A 73 -18.90 -10.04 -16.73
N ALA A 74 -19.64 -8.97 -16.45
CA ALA A 74 -19.26 -8.00 -15.43
C ALA A 74 -19.16 -8.61 -14.03
N GLN A 75 -20.12 -9.47 -13.65
CA GLN A 75 -20.10 -10.19 -12.37
C GLN A 75 -18.90 -11.14 -12.27
N ALA A 76 -18.61 -11.89 -13.34
CA ALA A 76 -17.44 -12.76 -13.38
C ALA A 76 -16.13 -11.96 -13.25
N ALA A 77 -16.02 -10.81 -13.92
CA ALA A 77 -14.88 -9.92 -13.80
C ALA A 77 -14.72 -9.35 -12.37
N LEU A 78 -15.81 -8.92 -11.74
CA LEU A 78 -15.79 -8.45 -10.35
C LEU A 78 -15.38 -9.56 -9.38
N GLN A 79 -15.80 -10.81 -9.62
CA GLN A 79 -15.36 -11.95 -8.82
C GLN A 79 -13.84 -12.14 -8.95
N THR A 80 -13.29 -12.12 -10.17
CA THR A 80 -11.84 -12.19 -10.37
C THR A 80 -11.09 -11.06 -9.64
N ILE A 81 -11.59 -9.83 -9.70
CA ILE A 81 -11.05 -8.68 -8.95
C ILE A 81 -11.09 -8.94 -7.44
N SER A 82 -12.23 -9.42 -6.94
CA SER A 82 -12.43 -9.75 -5.53
C SER A 82 -11.42 -10.80 -5.06
N ASP A 83 -11.23 -11.87 -5.82
CA ASP A 83 -10.32 -12.97 -5.48
C ASP A 83 -8.87 -12.48 -5.46
N MET A 84 -8.46 -11.67 -6.44
CA MET A 84 -7.12 -11.08 -6.48
C MET A 84 -6.83 -10.20 -5.25
N ILE A 85 -7.81 -9.38 -4.85
CA ILE A 85 -7.69 -8.52 -3.66
C ILE A 85 -7.67 -9.36 -2.38
N ALA A 86 -8.56 -10.35 -2.26
CA ALA A 86 -8.65 -11.21 -1.09
C ALA A 86 -7.37 -12.02 -0.87
N VAL A 87 -6.79 -12.60 -1.93
CA VAL A 87 -5.52 -13.33 -1.88
C VAL A 87 -4.36 -12.41 -1.46
N ALA A 88 -4.33 -11.17 -1.94
CA ALA A 88 -3.29 -10.21 -1.56
C ALA A 88 -3.41 -9.80 -0.09
N ILE A 89 -4.64 -9.55 0.39
CA ILE A 89 -4.89 -9.24 1.80
C ILE A 89 -4.48 -10.42 2.66
N ASP A 90 -4.87 -11.64 2.30
CA ASP A 90 -4.58 -12.82 3.11
C ASP A 90 -3.08 -13.08 3.29
N LYS A 91 -2.29 -12.87 2.21
CA LYS A 91 -0.82 -12.95 2.27
C LYS A 91 -0.17 -11.89 3.15
N MET A 92 -0.83 -10.75 3.36
CA MET A 92 -0.32 -9.64 4.18
C MET A 92 -0.77 -9.72 5.65
N LYS A 93 -1.77 -10.54 5.97
CA LYS A 93 -2.24 -10.65 7.36
C LYS A 93 -1.15 -11.26 8.23
N THR A 94 -1.07 -10.75 9.45
CA THR A 94 -0.21 -11.30 10.51
C THR A 94 -0.93 -12.38 11.35
N SER A 95 -2.22 -12.61 11.13
CA SER A 95 -3.02 -13.63 11.79
C SER A 95 -4.18 -14.11 10.90
N ALA A 96 -4.85 -15.20 11.31
CA ALA A 96 -6.01 -15.73 10.59
C ALA A 96 -7.30 -14.91 10.80
N GLU A 97 -7.29 -13.93 11.71
CA GLU A 97 -8.48 -13.14 12.03
C GLU A 97 -8.88 -12.21 10.87
N PRO A 98 -10.18 -11.91 10.70
CA PRO A 98 -10.62 -10.97 9.66
C PRO A 98 -9.99 -9.58 9.83
N ALA A 99 -9.38 -9.07 8.77
CA ALA A 99 -8.70 -7.77 8.80
C ALA A 99 -9.69 -6.60 8.73
N THR A 100 -9.30 -5.45 9.28
CA THR A 100 -9.89 -4.16 8.90
C THR A 100 -9.09 -3.57 7.75
N VAL A 101 -9.75 -3.31 6.62
CA VAL A 101 -9.11 -2.78 5.40
C VAL A 101 -9.61 -1.37 5.15
N ILE A 102 -8.66 -0.45 4.96
CA ILE A 102 -8.94 0.94 4.58
C ILE A 102 -8.64 1.07 3.10
N LEU A 103 -9.68 1.33 2.30
CA LEU A 103 -9.55 1.55 0.87
C LEU A 103 -9.23 3.01 0.58
N VAL A 104 -8.11 3.25 -0.11
CA VAL A 104 -7.63 4.58 -0.49
C VAL A 104 -7.18 4.60 -1.94
N GLY A 105 -6.99 5.81 -2.49
CA GLY A 105 -6.57 6.04 -3.86
C GLY A 105 -7.69 5.80 -4.89
N GLY A 106 -7.43 6.20 -6.14
CA GLY A 106 -8.42 6.12 -7.22
C GLY A 106 -8.85 4.69 -7.58
N GLY A 107 -8.02 3.68 -7.26
CA GLY A 107 -8.35 2.27 -7.45
C GLY A 107 -9.40 1.73 -6.49
N ALA A 108 -9.77 2.46 -5.43
CA ALA A 108 -10.77 1.99 -4.47
C ALA A 108 -12.15 1.73 -5.10
N ILE A 109 -12.44 2.34 -6.26
CA ILE A 109 -13.72 2.22 -6.97
C ILE A 109 -13.96 0.82 -7.55
N ILE A 110 -12.91 0.04 -7.81
CA ILE A 110 -13.05 -1.31 -8.37
C ILE A 110 -13.20 -2.38 -7.28
N ALA A 111 -12.98 -2.02 -6.01
CA ALA A 111 -13.09 -2.96 -4.91
C ALA A 111 -14.57 -3.24 -4.58
N PRO A 112 -14.97 -4.53 -4.41
CA PRO A 112 -16.33 -4.89 -4.06
C PRO A 112 -16.73 -4.37 -2.66
N HIS A 113 -18.02 -4.41 -2.35
CA HIS A 113 -18.51 -4.01 -1.02
C HIS A 113 -18.14 -4.99 0.10
N ARG A 114 -17.83 -6.25 -0.25
CA ARG A 114 -17.41 -7.31 0.66
C ARG A 114 -16.22 -8.04 0.05
N LEU A 115 -15.27 -8.42 0.91
CA LEU A 115 -14.09 -9.20 0.56
C LEU A 115 -13.97 -10.35 1.54
N GLU A 116 -13.58 -11.52 1.04
CA GLU A 116 -13.32 -12.67 1.89
C GLU A 116 -12.14 -12.37 2.84
N GLY A 117 -12.23 -12.83 4.09
CA GLY A 117 -11.20 -12.59 5.09
C GLY A 117 -11.10 -11.15 5.60
N VAL A 118 -12.04 -10.27 5.25
CA VAL A 118 -12.10 -8.86 5.72
C VAL A 118 -13.34 -8.68 6.60
N GLY A 119 -13.13 -8.31 7.86
CA GLY A 119 -14.23 -8.06 8.81
C GLY A 119 -14.86 -6.68 8.64
N LYS A 120 -14.05 -5.68 8.27
CA LYS A 120 -14.51 -4.31 8.07
C LYS A 120 -13.79 -3.68 6.88
N LEU A 121 -14.57 -3.12 5.95
CA LEU A 121 -14.07 -2.40 4.79
C LEU A 121 -14.42 -0.91 4.93
N VAL A 122 -13.40 -0.08 5.13
CA VAL A 122 -13.54 1.37 5.37
C VAL A 122 -13.30 2.13 4.08
N ARG A 123 -14.21 3.05 3.76
CA ARG A 123 -14.07 4.03 2.67
C ARG A 123 -14.26 5.41 3.27
N ASP A 124 -13.23 6.24 3.18
CA ASP A 124 -13.28 7.61 3.68
C ASP A 124 -13.49 8.58 2.50
N PRO A 125 -14.29 9.67 2.65
CA PRO A 125 -14.42 10.69 1.62
C PRO A 125 -13.09 11.31 1.17
N LEU A 126 -12.10 11.37 2.08
CA LEU A 126 -10.74 11.85 1.79
C LEU A 126 -9.81 10.74 1.26
N GLY A 127 -10.31 9.51 1.09
CA GLY A 127 -9.52 8.36 0.64
C GLY A 127 -8.82 8.59 -0.70
N GLY A 128 -9.41 9.40 -1.60
CA GLY A 128 -8.80 9.75 -2.88
C GLY A 128 -7.51 10.56 -2.76
N VAL A 129 -7.29 11.25 -1.64
CA VAL A 129 -6.11 12.10 -1.36
C VAL A 129 -5.28 11.60 -0.18
N ALA A 130 -5.49 10.34 0.25
CA ALA A 130 -4.81 9.77 1.42
C ALA A 130 -3.28 9.87 1.35
N ASN A 131 -2.68 9.71 0.16
CA ASN A 131 -1.24 9.86 -0.03
C ASN A 131 -0.75 11.30 0.24
N ALA A 132 -1.51 12.31 -0.20
CA ALA A 132 -1.18 13.70 0.05
C ALA A 132 -1.34 14.04 1.54
N ILE A 133 -2.38 13.52 2.19
CA ILE A 133 -2.56 13.64 3.64
C ILE A 133 -1.36 13.01 4.36
N GLY A 134 -1.00 11.77 4.01
CA GLY A 134 0.15 11.06 4.59
C GLY A 134 1.46 11.83 4.46
N ALA A 135 1.70 12.46 3.30
CA ALA A 135 2.85 13.34 3.11
C ALA A 135 2.78 14.59 4.01
N SER A 136 1.60 15.22 4.13
CA SER A 136 1.43 16.46 4.90
C SER A 136 1.54 16.30 6.41
N ILE A 137 1.22 15.11 6.94
CA ILE A 137 1.31 14.80 8.38
C ILE A 137 2.62 14.10 8.75
N SER A 138 3.52 13.91 7.77
CA SER A 138 4.77 13.21 8.00
C SER A 138 5.70 14.02 8.89
N GLN A 139 6.37 13.31 9.80
CA GLN A 139 7.40 13.88 10.66
C GLN A 139 8.77 13.73 9.98
N VAL A 140 9.70 14.62 10.34
CA VAL A 140 11.10 14.50 9.91
C VAL A 140 11.71 13.32 10.66
N SER A 141 12.38 12.42 9.95
CA SER A 141 12.98 11.22 10.55
C SER A 141 14.48 11.16 10.34
N GLY A 142 15.19 10.65 11.33
CA GLY A 142 16.59 10.29 11.24
C GLY A 142 16.78 8.81 11.59
N GLU A 143 17.72 8.16 10.93
CA GLU A 143 17.99 6.74 11.11
C GLU A 143 19.51 6.52 11.16
N TYR A 144 19.96 5.73 12.12
CA TYR A 144 21.33 5.26 12.15
C TYR A 144 21.38 3.77 12.47
N GLY A 145 22.13 3.02 11.66
CA GLY A 145 22.34 1.59 11.82
C GLY A 145 23.80 1.21 11.68
N ARG A 146 24.30 0.41 12.64
CA ARG A 146 25.67 -0.09 12.62
C ARG A 146 25.77 -1.44 13.33
N ILE A 147 26.79 -2.22 12.98
CA ILE A 147 27.20 -3.42 13.70
C ILE A 147 28.08 -3.03 14.90
N TYR A 148 27.65 -3.43 16.10
CA TYR A 148 28.37 -3.20 17.36
C TYR A 148 28.85 -4.53 17.96
N PRO A 149 30.16 -4.71 18.18
CA PRO A 149 30.69 -5.83 18.96
C PRO A 149 30.44 -5.58 20.46
N TYR A 150 29.51 -6.30 21.07
CA TYR A 150 29.09 -6.03 22.45
C TYR A 150 30.13 -6.39 23.51
N ASN A 151 31.10 -7.22 23.16
CA ASN A 151 32.26 -7.50 24.00
C ASN A 151 33.20 -6.27 24.16
N GLN A 152 33.17 -5.33 23.21
CA GLN A 152 33.98 -4.09 23.23
C GLN A 152 33.14 -2.88 23.63
N ILE A 153 31.93 -2.77 23.06
CA ILE A 153 31.01 -1.66 23.30
C ILE A 153 29.75 -2.24 23.97
N PRO A 154 29.58 -2.04 25.30
CA PRO A 154 28.40 -2.51 25.99
C PRO A 154 27.10 -2.04 25.32
N ARG A 155 26.08 -2.89 25.33
CA ARG A 155 24.78 -2.66 24.70
C ARG A 155 24.23 -1.25 24.95
N ASP A 156 24.23 -0.79 26.20
CA ASP A 156 23.68 0.53 26.54
C ASP A 156 24.44 1.68 25.87
N LYS A 157 25.76 1.54 25.69
CA LYS A 157 26.58 2.52 24.96
C LYS A 157 26.34 2.45 23.45
N ALA A 158 26.16 1.25 22.90
CA ALA A 158 25.81 1.07 21.49
C ALA A 158 24.45 1.69 21.16
N MET A 159 23.46 1.50 22.04
CA MET A 159 22.14 2.11 21.93
C MET A 159 22.19 3.64 22.05
N ALA A 160 22.99 4.16 22.99
CA ALA A 160 23.18 5.60 23.15
C ALA A 160 23.83 6.23 21.91
N ASP A 161 24.92 5.64 21.39
CA ASP A 161 25.61 6.11 20.17
C ASP A 161 24.69 6.08 18.95
N ALA A 162 23.94 4.99 18.76
CA ALA A 162 22.99 4.89 17.65
C ALA A 162 21.86 5.92 17.76
N LYS A 163 21.34 6.15 18.97
CA LYS A 163 20.30 7.14 19.22
C LYS A 163 20.81 8.54 18.95
N GLU A 164 21.98 8.90 19.47
CA GLU A 164 22.60 10.21 19.26
C GLU A 164 22.77 10.53 17.77
N LYS A 165 23.26 9.56 16.99
CA LYS A 165 23.46 9.73 15.55
C LYS A 165 22.16 9.78 14.76
N ALA A 166 21.16 8.98 15.13
CA ALA A 166 19.83 9.07 14.52
C ALA A 166 19.18 10.43 14.81
N THR A 167 19.31 10.94 16.04
CA THR A 167 18.88 12.29 16.44
C THR A 167 19.58 13.36 15.62
N ALA A 168 20.91 13.31 15.51
CA ALA A 168 21.68 14.27 14.73
C ALA A 168 21.23 14.29 13.26
N ALA A 169 21.02 13.12 12.65
CA ALA A 169 20.52 13.00 11.27
C ALA A 169 19.11 13.58 11.10
N ALA A 170 18.23 13.43 12.09
CA ALA A 170 16.89 14.04 12.07
C ALA A 170 16.97 15.57 12.14
N ILE A 171 17.80 16.12 13.04
CA ILE A 171 18.02 17.57 13.18
C ILE A 171 18.60 18.16 11.90
N GLU A 172 19.61 17.49 11.31
CA GLU A 172 20.19 17.89 10.02
C GLU A 172 19.15 17.92 8.90
N SER A 173 18.15 17.02 8.97
CA SER A 173 17.01 16.97 8.05
C SER A 173 15.91 17.98 8.36
N GLY A 174 16.08 18.82 9.40
CA GLY A 174 15.16 19.89 9.78
C GLY A 174 14.19 19.56 10.92
N ALA A 175 14.42 18.49 11.70
CA ALA A 175 13.61 18.19 12.88
C ALA A 175 13.86 19.18 14.01
N ASP A 176 12.81 19.55 14.74
CA ASP A 176 12.90 20.26 16.03
C ASP A 176 13.42 19.30 17.09
N GLU A 177 14.65 19.57 17.58
CA GLU A 177 15.36 18.78 18.59
C GLU A 177 14.51 18.49 19.83
N THR A 178 13.66 19.44 20.25
CA THR A 178 12.85 19.32 21.47
C THR A 178 11.69 18.34 21.31
N THR A 179 11.38 17.93 20.08
CA THR A 179 10.27 17.04 19.75
C THR A 179 10.74 15.63 19.35
N ILE A 180 12.05 15.37 19.37
CA ILE A 180 12.60 14.10 18.88
C ILE A 180 12.25 12.95 19.82
N GLU A 181 11.66 11.90 19.26
CA GLU A 181 11.36 10.65 19.95
C GLU A 181 11.85 9.42 19.16
N VAL A 182 12.16 8.34 19.88
CA VAL A 182 12.55 7.06 19.28
C VAL A 182 11.28 6.29 18.93
N VAL A 183 11.14 5.90 17.66
CA VAL A 183 9.97 5.16 17.17
C VAL A 183 10.28 3.72 16.79
N GLU A 184 11.55 3.41 16.52
CA GLU A 184 11.97 2.07 16.13
C GLU A 184 13.36 1.77 16.70
N VAL A 185 13.49 0.61 17.31
CA VAL A 185 14.77 0.02 17.72
C VAL A 185 14.79 -1.41 17.18
N ASP A 186 15.65 -1.65 16.19
CA ASP A 186 15.92 -2.96 15.62
C ASP A 186 17.30 -3.44 16.10
N GLU A 187 17.30 -4.51 16.89
CA GLU A 187 18.48 -5.13 17.47
C GLU A 187 18.54 -6.60 17.03
N VAL A 188 19.41 -6.90 16.07
CA VAL A 188 19.53 -8.24 15.50
C VAL A 188 20.91 -8.82 15.82
N PRO A 189 20.97 -9.92 16.60
CA PRO A 189 22.22 -10.63 16.83
C PRO A 189 22.78 -11.21 15.53
N LEU A 190 24.07 -10.96 15.26
CA LEU A 190 24.78 -11.60 14.16
C LEU A 190 25.32 -12.93 14.63
N ALA A 191 24.56 -13.99 14.38
CA ALA A 191 25.00 -15.35 14.66
C ALA A 191 26.36 -15.61 14.02
N TYR A 192 27.27 -16.24 14.77
CA TYR A 192 28.63 -16.61 14.35
C TYR A 192 29.63 -15.46 14.17
N HIS A 193 29.28 -14.22 14.53
CA HIS A 193 30.29 -13.17 14.64
C HIS A 193 31.16 -13.41 15.89
N PRO A 194 32.50 -13.48 15.77
CA PRO A 194 33.40 -13.89 16.87
C PRO A 194 33.33 -12.96 18.09
N GLU A 195 32.79 -11.76 17.93
CA GLU A 195 32.74 -10.70 18.94
C GLU A 195 31.37 -10.48 19.59
N ASN A 196 30.43 -11.43 19.45
CA ASN A 196 29.05 -11.26 19.93
C ASN A 196 28.42 -9.96 19.40
N ALA A 197 28.54 -9.76 18.08
CA ALA A 197 28.13 -8.52 17.45
C ALA A 197 26.63 -8.47 17.19
N ASN A 198 26.06 -7.29 17.35
CA ASN A 198 24.64 -7.02 17.08
C ASN A 198 24.54 -5.90 16.05
N ARG A 199 23.67 -6.06 15.07
CA ARG A 199 23.25 -4.94 14.23
C ARG A 199 22.22 -4.16 15.03
N VAL A 200 22.60 -2.96 15.45
CA VAL A 200 21.70 -2.01 16.12
C VAL A 200 21.31 -0.95 15.12
N LYS A 201 20.02 -0.74 14.97
CA LYS A 201 19.43 0.27 14.11
C LYS A 201 18.36 1.03 14.90
N ILE A 202 18.51 2.34 14.99
CA ILE A 202 17.56 3.22 15.67
C ILE A 202 16.99 4.19 14.65
N LYS A 203 15.66 4.36 14.70
CA LYS A 203 14.94 5.41 13.98
C LYS A 203 14.27 6.34 14.98
N VAL A 204 14.44 7.64 14.73
CA VAL A 204 13.79 8.71 15.48
C VAL A 204 12.92 9.55 14.56
N VAL A 205 11.94 10.24 15.12
CA VAL A 205 11.11 11.24 14.42
C VAL A 205 11.00 12.50 15.26
N GLY A 206 10.77 13.64 14.60
CA GLY A 206 10.45 14.91 15.23
C GLY A 206 9.60 15.78 14.30
N ASN A 207 8.95 16.79 14.87
CA ASN A 207 8.22 17.78 14.07
C ASN A 207 9.19 18.61 13.24
N LEU A 208 8.74 19.13 12.09
CA LEU A 208 9.54 20.07 11.30
C LEU A 208 9.78 21.36 12.12
N ALA A 209 11.04 21.77 12.21
CA ALA A 209 11.42 23.03 12.84
C ALA A 209 10.76 24.20 12.09
N LYS A 210 10.19 25.15 12.83
CA LYS A 210 9.56 26.37 12.26
C LYS A 210 10.59 27.43 11.89
#